data_AF-A0A7Z1IMC9-F1
#
_entry.id   AF-A0A7Z1IMC9-F1
#
_cell.length_a   1.000
_cell.length_b   1.000
_cell.length_c   1.000
_cell.angle_alpha   90.00
_cell.angle_beta   90.00
_cell.angle_gamma   90.00
#
_symmetry.space_group_name_H-M   'P 1'
#
loop_
_entity.id
_entity.type
_entity.pdbx_description
1 polymer ?
#
loop_
_entity_poly.entity_id
_entity_poly.type
_entity_poly.pdbx_seq_one_letter_code
_entity_poly.pdbx_strand_id
1 'polypeptide(L)'
;MNSATIERNWLFDPSLLKLVHQCRRLIQSEFGVKLHLNEADLAQNLASYAGRSRSKNLVYTWQALKQRVPELNEETEEESVTPRMYRGQPIADGRQEKSSVEGEPCPRQKKVIYRGQVVG
;
A
#
# COMPACT_ATOMS: atom_id res chain seq x y z
N MET A 1 33.44 2.11 -0.24
CA MET A 1 32.60 1.15 0.50
C MET A 1 32.04 1.84 1.73
N ASN A 2 30.80 2.34 1.67
CA ASN A 2 29.93 2.85 2.76
C ASN A 2 28.51 3.16 2.22
N SER A 3 28.04 2.47 1.17
CA SER A 3 26.76 2.81 0.51
C SER A 3 25.56 2.58 1.44
N ALA A 4 25.61 1.49 2.23
CA ALA A 4 24.56 1.16 3.19
C ALA A 4 24.35 2.20 4.32
N THR A 5 25.36 3.02 4.64
CA THR A 5 25.21 4.09 5.65
C THR A 5 24.64 5.37 5.06
N ILE A 6 24.84 5.61 3.76
CA ILE A 6 24.28 6.77 3.06
C ILE A 6 22.77 6.56 2.85
N GLU A 7 22.35 5.32 2.57
CA GLU A 7 20.95 4.89 2.41
C GLU A 7 20.09 5.00 3.70
N ARG A 8 20.70 5.26 4.87
CA ARG A 8 19.98 5.38 6.15
C ARG A 8 20.15 6.76 6.80
N ASN A 9 20.46 7.78 6.02
CA ASN A 9 20.66 9.14 6.55
C ASN A 9 19.44 9.64 7.36
N TRP A 10 18.24 9.24 6.94
CA TRP A 10 16.97 9.58 7.59
C TRP A 10 16.80 9.01 9.02
N LEU A 11 17.59 8.00 9.44
CA LEU A 11 17.56 7.50 10.82
C LEU A 11 18.26 8.43 11.82
N PHE A 12 19.09 9.36 11.35
CA PHE A 12 19.76 10.32 12.23
C PHE A 12 18.85 11.46 12.68
N ASP A 13 17.73 11.68 12.00
CA ASP A 13 16.77 12.72 12.37
C ASP A 13 15.93 12.30 13.58
N PRO A 14 15.95 13.06 14.70
CA PRO A 14 15.26 12.67 15.93
C PRO A 14 13.73 12.62 15.76
N SER A 15 13.17 13.40 14.83
CA SER A 15 11.75 13.35 14.49
C SER A 15 11.35 12.08 13.76
N LEU A 16 12.21 11.56 12.87
CA LEU A 16 11.97 10.34 12.12
C LEU A 16 12.21 9.12 12.98
N LEU A 17 13.27 9.14 13.80
CA LEU A 17 13.58 8.10 14.76
C LEU A 17 12.39 7.84 15.71
N LYS A 18 11.69 8.88 16.17
CA LYS A 18 10.46 8.75 16.98
C LYS A 18 9.36 7.96 16.25
N LEU A 19 9.14 8.25 14.96
CA LEU A 19 8.16 7.53 14.14
C LEU A 19 8.57 6.07 13.95
N VAL A 20 9.85 5.79 13.69
CA VAL A 20 10.38 4.42 13.57
C VAL A 20 10.17 3.65 14.86
N HIS A 21 10.53 4.23 16.01
CA HIS A 21 10.32 3.59 17.32
C HIS A 21 8.85 3.28 17.58
N GLN A 22 7.96 4.19 17.20
CA GLN A 22 6.52 3.98 17.32
C GLN A 22 6.04 2.83 16.44
N CYS A 23 6.45 2.79 15.17
CA CYS A 23 6.14 1.68 14.26
C CYS A 23 6.65 0.34 14.84
N ARG A 24 7.91 0.31 15.32
CA ARG A 24 8.51 -0.88 15.92
C ARG A 24 7.74 -1.40 17.12
N ARG A 25 7.31 -0.51 18.02
CA ARG A 25 6.52 -0.86 19.20
C ARG A 25 5.16 -1.45 18.81
N LEU A 26 4.51 -0.83 17.82
CA LEU A 26 3.22 -1.30 17.30
C LEU A 26 3.37 -2.67 16.63
N ILE A 27 4.39 -2.87 15.79
CA ILE A 27 4.68 -4.16 15.15
C ILE A 27 4.96 -5.24 16.20
N GLN A 28 5.74 -4.92 17.23
CA GLN A 28 6.00 -5.85 18.32
C GLN A 28 4.71 -6.24 19.06
N SER A 29 3.79 -5.29 19.27
CA SER A 29 2.51 -5.58 19.93
C SER A 29 1.54 -6.39 19.07
N GLU A 30 1.55 -6.21 17.75
CA GLU A 30 0.63 -6.92 16.86
C GLU A 30 1.15 -8.28 16.41
N PHE A 31 2.43 -8.35 16.04
CA PHE A 31 3.04 -9.54 15.41
C PHE A 31 4.00 -10.28 16.34
N GLY A 32 4.36 -9.71 17.49
CA GLY A 32 5.37 -10.29 18.39
C GLY A 32 6.81 -10.22 17.87
N VAL A 33 7.04 -9.53 16.75
CA VAL A 33 8.36 -9.44 16.10
C VAL A 33 9.13 -8.21 16.61
N LYS A 34 10.40 -8.42 16.97
CA LYS A 34 11.30 -7.35 17.41
C LYS A 34 12.27 -7.00 16.29
N LEU A 35 12.06 -5.84 15.66
CA LEU A 35 12.96 -5.30 14.65
C LEU A 35 14.11 -4.51 15.29
N HIS A 36 15.29 -4.51 14.68
CA HIS A 36 16.45 -3.74 15.11
C HIS A 36 16.78 -2.63 14.11
N LEU A 37 17.24 -1.47 14.61
CA LEU A 37 17.58 -0.31 13.76
C LEU A 37 18.79 -0.56 12.84
N ASN A 38 19.63 -1.54 13.18
CA ASN A 38 20.83 -1.88 12.43
C ASN A 38 20.55 -2.87 11.28
N GLU A 39 19.31 -3.35 11.13
CA GLU A 39 18.96 -4.29 10.07
C GLU A 39 19.01 -3.61 8.71
N ALA A 40 19.57 -4.33 7.72
CA ALA A 40 19.65 -3.81 6.37
C ALA A 40 18.26 -3.60 5.77
N ASP A 41 17.37 -4.56 6.04
CA ASP A 41 16.02 -4.65 5.50
C ASP A 41 14.96 -3.98 6.41
N LEU A 42 15.36 -3.06 7.29
CA LEU A 42 14.45 -2.40 8.23
C LEU A 42 13.28 -1.72 7.50
N ALA A 43 13.58 -0.97 6.44
CA ALA A 43 12.60 -0.26 5.63
C ALA A 43 11.58 -1.24 5.02
N GLN A 44 12.06 -2.28 4.35
CA GLN A 44 11.24 -3.31 3.72
C GLN A 44 10.38 -4.07 4.74
N ASN A 45 10.96 -4.42 5.90
CA ASN A 45 10.22 -5.06 6.98
C ASN A 45 9.10 -4.15 7.50
N LEU A 46 9.38 -2.87 7.76
CA LEU A 46 8.36 -1.91 8.18
C LEU A 46 7.23 -1.79 7.14
N ALA A 47 7.57 -1.73 5.85
CA ALA A 47 6.61 -1.69 4.76
C ALA A 47 5.71 -2.94 4.72
N SER A 48 6.33 -4.12 4.80
CA SER A 48 5.64 -5.41 4.77
C SER A 48 4.67 -5.58 5.94
N TYR A 49 5.11 -5.25 7.16
CA TYR A 49 4.24 -5.32 8.33
C TYR A 49 3.16 -4.24 8.33
N ALA A 50 3.45 -3.02 7.87
CA ALA A 50 2.45 -1.97 7.75
C ALA A 50 1.35 -2.34 6.74
N GLY A 51 1.69 -3.02 5.64
CA GLY A 51 0.71 -3.51 4.66
C GLY A 51 -0.15 -4.67 5.16
N ARG A 52 0.38 -5.49 6.08
CA ARG A 52 -0.34 -6.63 6.69
C ARG A 52 -1.12 -6.27 7.96
N SER A 53 -0.80 -5.13 8.57
CA SER A 53 -1.37 -4.67 9.83
C SER A 53 -2.85 -4.31 9.73
N ARG A 54 -3.57 -4.58 10.82
CA ARG A 54 -4.96 -4.15 11.00
C ARG A 54 -5.08 -2.88 11.83
N SER A 55 -4.01 -2.47 12.53
CA SER A 55 -4.00 -1.21 13.29
C SER A 55 -3.91 0.00 12.37
N LYS A 56 -4.91 0.88 12.52
CA LYS A 56 -4.92 2.21 11.90
C LYS A 56 -3.73 3.05 12.36
N ASN A 57 -3.30 2.88 13.61
CA ASN A 57 -2.19 3.66 14.16
C ASN A 57 -0.88 3.31 13.44
N LEU A 58 -0.62 2.03 13.18
CA LEU A 58 0.60 1.63 12.47
C LEU A 58 0.61 2.15 11.03
N VAL A 59 -0.53 2.03 10.34
CA VAL A 59 -0.69 2.53 8.96
C VAL A 59 -0.47 4.04 8.91
N TYR A 60 -1.07 4.80 9.84
CA TYR A 60 -0.91 6.25 9.90
C TYR A 60 0.53 6.68 10.20
N THR A 61 1.18 6.05 11.18
CA THR A 61 2.58 6.38 11.51
C THR A 61 3.53 6.02 10.37
N TRP A 62 3.26 4.91 9.66
CA TRP A 62 4.00 4.51 8.48
C TRP A 62 3.82 5.50 7.33
N GLN A 63 2.59 5.93 7.05
CA GLN A 63 2.32 6.97 6.05
C GLN A 63 3.01 8.30 6.38
N ALA A 64 2.96 8.74 7.65
CA ALA A 64 3.64 9.95 8.08
C ALA A 64 5.17 9.86 7.92
N LEU A 65 5.73 8.66 8.06
CA LEU A 65 7.15 8.39 7.84
C LEU A 65 7.48 8.47 6.34
N LYS A 66 6.69 7.83 5.46
CA LYS A 66 6.85 7.93 4.00
C LYS A 66 6.77 9.37 3.48
N GLN A 67 5.87 10.18 4.02
CA GLN A 67 5.73 11.58 3.60
C GLN A 67 6.99 12.41 3.85
N ARG A 68 7.81 12.02 4.82
CA ARG A 68 9.04 12.74 5.17
C ARG A 68 10.29 12.15 4.54
N VAL A 69 10.25 10.88 4.18
CA VAL A 69 11.37 10.16 3.56
C VAL A 69 10.90 9.65 2.20
N PRO A 70 11.03 10.46 1.13
CA PRO A 70 10.59 10.07 -0.21
C PRO A 70 11.34 8.84 -0.74
N GLU A 71 12.59 8.61 -0.28
CA GLU A 71 13.41 7.44 -0.63
C GLU A 71 12.71 6.10 -0.28
N LEU A 72 11.90 6.07 0.79
CA LEU A 72 11.17 4.86 1.19
C LEU A 72 9.93 4.57 0.35
N ASN A 73 9.49 5.54 -0.46
CA ASN A 73 8.35 5.36 -1.34
C ASN A 73 8.77 4.64 -2.63
N GLU A 74 9.96 4.94 -3.15
CA GLU A 74 10.52 4.34 -4.38
C GLU A 74 10.75 2.83 -4.21
N GLU A 75 11.32 2.38 -3.08
CA GLU A 75 11.51 0.95 -2.78
C GLU A 75 10.19 0.15 -2.70
N THR A 76 9.08 0.80 -2.33
CA THR A 76 7.78 0.14 -2.23
C THR A 76 7.09 -0.01 -3.60
N GLU A 77 7.37 0.89 -4.55
CA GLU A 77 6.71 0.91 -5.85
C GLU A 77 7.26 -0.15 -6.81
N GLU A 78 8.55 -0.48 -6.72
CA GLU A 78 9.21 -1.47 -7.60
C GLU A 78 8.67 -2.90 -7.44
N GLU A 79 8.13 -3.27 -6.28
CA GLU A 79 7.63 -4.63 -6.02
C GLU A 79 6.17 -4.87 -6.50
N SER A 80 5.45 -3.83 -6.93
CA SER A 80 3.98 -3.88 -7.02
C SER A 80 3.35 -3.78 -8.41
N VAL A 81 4.11 -3.73 -9.51
CA VAL A 81 3.49 -3.64 -10.84
C VAL A 81 4.23 -4.45 -11.90
N THR A 82 4.25 -5.78 -11.77
CA THR A 82 4.30 -6.59 -12.99
C THR A 82 2.88 -6.70 -13.55
N PRO A 83 2.57 -6.09 -14.71
CA PRO A 83 1.22 -6.16 -15.27
C PRO A 83 0.90 -7.60 -15.64
N ARG A 84 -0.23 -8.11 -15.15
CA ARG A 84 -0.67 -9.47 -15.45
C ARG A 84 -0.92 -9.62 -16.94
N MET A 85 -0.11 -10.42 -17.62
CA MET A 85 -0.25 -10.65 -19.06
C MET A 85 -1.37 -11.67 -19.32
N TYR A 86 -2.31 -11.36 -20.20
CA TYR A 86 -3.28 -12.32 -20.73
C TYR A 86 -3.21 -12.35 -22.25
N ARG A 87 -2.92 -13.53 -22.81
CA ARG A 87 -2.75 -13.74 -24.26
C ARG A 87 -1.83 -12.70 -24.92
N GLY A 88 -0.71 -12.36 -24.26
CA GLY A 88 0.26 -11.41 -24.79
C GLY A 88 -0.14 -9.93 -24.70
N GLN A 89 -1.26 -9.61 -24.04
CA GLN A 89 -1.66 -8.23 -23.74
C GLN A 89 -1.55 -7.94 -22.24
N PRO A 90 -1.03 -6.77 -21.84
CA PRO A 90 -0.98 -6.37 -20.44
C PRO A 90 -2.40 -6.07 -19.94
N ILE A 91 -2.82 -6.72 -18.87
CA ILE A 91 -4.00 -6.33 -18.09
C ILE A 91 -3.53 -5.33 -17.03
N ALA A 92 -4.17 -4.16 -16.99
CA ALA A 92 -3.99 -3.23 -15.88
C ALA A 92 -4.67 -3.81 -14.63
N ASP A 93 -3.88 -4.26 -13.65
CA ASP A 93 -4.40 -4.61 -12.32
C ASP A 93 -4.62 -3.31 -11.53
N GLY A 94 -5.67 -2.59 -11.92
CA GLY A 94 -6.16 -1.42 -11.20
C GLY A 94 -6.92 -1.85 -9.95
N ARG A 95 -6.22 -2.08 -8.83
CA ARG A 95 -6.84 -1.94 -7.51
C ARG A 95 -6.92 -0.46 -7.14
N GLN A 96 -7.77 0.28 -7.85
CA GLN A 96 -8.26 1.58 -7.41
C GLN A 96 -9.75 1.70 -7.74
N GLU A 97 -10.51 1.77 -6.65
CA GLU A 97 -11.62 2.68 -6.40
C GLU A 97 -12.64 2.91 -7.52
N LYS A 98 -13.89 2.60 -7.18
CA LYS A 98 -15.08 3.08 -7.84
C LYS A 98 -15.13 4.62 -7.79
N SER A 99 -14.46 5.30 -8.71
CA SER A 99 -14.82 6.66 -9.09
C SER A 99 -15.82 6.56 -10.23
N SER A 100 -17.10 6.62 -9.85
CA SER A 100 -18.20 6.92 -10.76
C SER A 100 -18.00 8.30 -11.41
N VAL A 101 -18.68 8.50 -12.55
CA VAL A 101 -18.96 9.77 -13.25
C VAL A 101 -17.87 10.10 -14.32
N GLU A 102 -18.12 10.16 -15.63
CA GLU A 102 -19.35 10.30 -16.42
C GLU A 102 -19.14 9.90 -17.88
N GLY A 103 -20.18 9.33 -18.48
CA GLY A 103 -20.28 8.87 -19.86
C GLY A 103 -21.65 8.22 -20.05
N GLU A 104 -22.70 9.02 -19.93
CA GLU A 104 -24.12 8.67 -20.09
C GLU A 104 -24.47 8.11 -21.49
N PRO A 105 -25.71 7.60 -21.72
CA PRO A 105 -26.45 6.64 -20.90
C PRO A 105 -26.92 5.47 -21.79
N CYS A 106 -27.01 4.27 -21.24
CA CYS A 106 -27.85 3.25 -21.87
C CYS A 106 -28.70 2.62 -20.77
N PRO A 107 -29.94 3.09 -20.55
CA PRO A 107 -30.84 2.41 -19.65
C PRO A 107 -31.28 1.15 -20.37
N ARG A 108 -30.51 0.06 -20.23
CA ARG A 108 -31.02 -1.26 -20.59
C ARG A 108 -32.04 -1.64 -19.51
N GLN A 109 -33.23 -1.05 -19.60
CA GLN A 109 -34.40 -1.49 -18.87
C GLN A 109 -34.58 -2.97 -19.20
N LYS A 110 -34.28 -3.83 -18.22
CA LYS A 110 -34.48 -5.27 -18.36
C LYS A 110 -35.99 -5.49 -18.42
N LYS A 111 -36.53 -5.74 -19.60
CA LYS A 111 -37.92 -6.15 -19.79
C LYS A 111 -38.13 -7.48 -19.05
N VAL A 112 -38.94 -7.46 -18.00
CA VAL A 112 -39.32 -8.67 -17.27
C VAL A 112 -40.57 -9.22 -17.94
N ILE A 113 -40.48 -10.44 -18.48
CA ILE A 113 -41.63 -11.10 -19.10
C ILE A 113 -42.30 -11.98 -18.04
N TYR A 114 -43.57 -11.75 -17.75
CA TYR A 114 -44.37 -12.60 -16.88
C TYR A 114 -45.56 -13.17 -17.66
N ARG A 115 -45.71 -14.50 -17.66
CA ARG A 115 -46.79 -15.25 -18.35
C ARG A 115 -47.05 -14.80 -19.81
N GLY A 116 -45.99 -14.53 -20.56
CA GLY A 116 -46.08 -14.15 -21.97
C GLY A 116 -46.39 -12.67 -22.22
N GLN A 117 -46.55 -11.85 -21.18
CA GLN A 117 -46.66 -10.40 -21.30
C GLN A 117 -45.41 -9.70 -20.78
N VAL A 118 -44.96 -8.69 -21.53
CA VAL A 118 -43.87 -7.80 -21.12
C VAL A 118 -44.42 -6.85 -20.06
N VAL A 119 -43.88 -6.94 -18.85
CA VAL A 119 -44.16 -5.98 -17.77
C VAL A 119 -42.94 -5.07 -17.64
N GLY A 120 -43.17 -3.77 -17.77
CA GLY A 120 -42.17 -2.71 -17.71
C GLY A 120 -42.68 -1.56 -16.86
#